data_AF-A0ABD3DXD7-F1
#
_entry.id   AF-A0ABD3DXD7-F1
#
_cell.length_a   1.000
_cell.length_b   1.000
_cell.length_c   1.000
_cell.angle_alpha   90.00
_cell.angle_beta   90.00
_cell.angle_gamma   90.00
#
_symmetry.space_group_name_H-M   'P 1'
#
loop_
_entity.id
_entity.type
_entity.pdbx_description
1 polymer ?
#
loop_
_entity_poly.entity_id
_entity_poly.type
_entity_poly.pdbx_seq_one_letter_code
_entity_poly.pdbx_strand_id
1 'polypeptide(L)'
;MSTSPSHPPATRFLPPPHAAPLYKQNSWSPDSHREEAWLRQKAGRRNRRSRSVTDEDLDELKACIELGFGFDSPEIDQRLSDTFPAYGLYYAVNKQYNDVVSKQLPPPPPSPSHSEYDAASQTESPHSIFGPVEIIHRR
;
A
#
# COMPACT_ATOMS: atom_id res chain seq x y z
N MET A 1 15.11 39.64 66.92
CA MET A 1 15.39 40.35 65.65
C MET A 1 15.35 39.30 64.54
N SER A 2 14.37 39.39 63.65
CA SER A 2 14.08 38.41 62.60
C SER A 2 15.17 38.35 61.55
N THR A 3 15.58 37.16 61.14
CA THR A 3 16.36 36.94 59.92
C THR A 3 15.43 36.35 58.86
N SER A 4 15.32 37.01 57.71
CA SER A 4 14.52 36.53 56.57
C SER A 4 15.27 35.42 55.83
N PRO A 5 14.58 34.41 55.27
CA PRO A 5 15.23 33.36 54.50
C PRO A 5 15.59 33.86 53.10
N SER A 6 16.79 33.50 52.65
CA SER A 6 17.30 33.78 51.30
C SER A 6 16.64 32.83 50.29
N HIS A 7 16.03 33.38 49.22
CA HIS A 7 15.52 32.60 48.09
C HIS A 7 16.66 32.26 47.10
N PRO A 8 16.67 31.06 46.50
CA PRO A 8 17.61 30.75 45.42
C PRO A 8 17.23 31.53 44.14
N PRO A 9 18.20 31.85 43.26
CA PRO A 9 17.92 32.55 42.02
C PRO A 9 17.06 31.67 41.09
N ALA A 10 16.03 32.27 40.50
CA ALA A 10 15.17 31.61 39.52
C ALA A 10 16.00 31.18 38.30
N THR A 11 16.11 29.87 38.07
CA THR A 11 16.66 29.30 36.84
C THR A 11 15.82 29.79 35.66
N ARG A 12 16.40 30.67 34.85
CA ARG A 12 15.81 31.09 33.58
C ARG A 12 15.73 29.87 32.67
N PHE A 13 14.52 29.39 32.40
CA PHE A 13 14.27 28.43 31.33
C PHE A 13 14.57 29.12 30.00
N LEU A 14 15.74 28.86 29.43
CA LEU A 14 16.02 29.23 28.05
C LEU A 14 15.07 28.40 27.16
N PRO A 15 14.34 29.04 26.22
CA PRO A 15 13.59 28.28 25.23
C PRO A 15 14.57 27.37 24.47
N PRO A 16 14.18 26.11 24.17
CA PRO A 16 15.04 25.22 23.41
C PRO A 16 15.44 25.92 22.10
N PRO A 17 16.73 25.90 21.73
CA PRO A 17 17.18 26.55 20.51
C PRO A 17 16.35 25.98 19.36
N HIS A 18 15.59 26.86 18.70
CA HIS A 18 14.72 26.53 17.58
C HIS A 18 15.44 25.55 16.67
N ALA A 19 14.85 24.37 16.47
CA ALA A 19 15.35 23.41 15.50
C ALA A 19 15.49 24.15 14.17
N ALA A 20 16.73 24.41 13.76
CA ALA A 20 17.00 25.08 12.51
C ALA A 20 16.32 24.27 11.39
N PRO A 21 15.63 24.91 10.43
CA PRO A 21 15.06 24.19 9.32
C PRO A 21 16.19 23.44 8.61
N LEU A 22 16.10 22.11 8.56
CA LEU A 22 17.06 21.28 7.85
C LEU A 22 16.96 21.65 6.36
N TYR A 23 18.02 22.27 5.86
CA TYR A 23 18.14 22.60 4.45
C TYR A 23 18.13 21.30 3.64
N LYS A 24 17.09 21.11 2.82
CA LYS A 24 16.99 19.96 1.94
C LYS A 24 18.10 20.06 0.90
N GLN A 25 19.16 19.29 1.13
CA GLN A 25 20.18 19.05 0.13
C GLN A 25 19.53 18.22 -1.00
N ASN A 26 19.03 18.91 -2.02
CA ASN A 26 18.64 18.26 -3.27
C ASN A 26 19.93 17.78 -3.95
N SER A 27 20.34 16.56 -3.64
CA SER A 27 21.56 15.89 -4.14
C SER A 27 21.54 15.56 -5.64
N TRP A 28 20.47 15.93 -6.33
CA TRP A 28 20.30 15.72 -7.76
C TRP A 28 20.51 17.07 -8.43
N SER A 29 21.57 17.18 -9.22
CA SER A 29 21.73 18.35 -10.10
C SER A 29 20.54 18.39 -11.08
N PRO A 30 20.01 19.58 -11.43
CA PRO A 30 18.99 19.70 -12.46
C PRO A 30 19.59 19.19 -13.77
N ASP A 31 19.22 17.97 -14.16
CA ASP A 31 19.59 17.40 -15.44
C ASP A 31 18.61 17.98 -16.47
N SER A 32 18.99 19.13 -17.03
CA SER A 32 18.21 19.84 -18.03
C SER A 32 17.94 18.97 -19.26
N HIS A 33 18.88 18.10 -19.63
CA HIS A 33 18.71 17.17 -20.75
C HIS A 33 17.64 16.11 -20.45
N ARG A 34 17.62 15.57 -19.23
CA ARG A 34 16.58 14.66 -18.74
C ARG A 34 15.22 15.34 -18.70
N GLU A 35 15.14 16.58 -18.21
CA GLU A 35 13.88 17.33 -18.16
C GLU A 35 13.34 17.61 -19.57
N GLU A 36 14.19 18.02 -20.51
CA GLU A 36 13.80 18.24 -21.91
C GLU A 36 13.36 16.94 -22.60
N ALA A 37 14.08 15.83 -22.41
CA ALA A 37 13.70 14.53 -22.94
C ALA A 37 12.35 14.07 -22.39
N TRP A 38 12.11 14.25 -21.09
CA TRP A 38 10.83 13.96 -20.44
C TRP A 38 9.69 14.84 -20.96
N LEU A 39 9.94 16.14 -21.15
CA LEU A 39 8.96 17.08 -21.71
C LEU A 39 8.63 16.76 -23.17
N ARG A 40 9.62 16.40 -23.98
CA ARG A 40 9.44 15.93 -25.37
C ARG A 40 8.60 14.66 -25.43
N GLN A 41 8.88 13.71 -24.53
CA GLN A 41 8.10 12.50 -24.39
C GLN A 41 6.65 12.82 -23.97
N LYS A 42 6.45 13.69 -22.98
CA LYS A 42 5.13 14.12 -22.49
C LYS A 42 4.32 14.89 -23.54
N ALA A 43 4.97 15.69 -24.38
CA ALA A 43 4.33 16.34 -25.52
C ALA A 43 3.81 15.30 -26.54
N GLY A 44 4.60 14.25 -26.79
CA GLY A 44 4.20 13.11 -27.61
C GLY A 44 3.17 12.18 -26.96
N ARG A 45 2.93 12.28 -25.63
CA ARG A 45 1.92 11.51 -24.87
C ARG A 45 0.49 12.06 -25.05
N ARG A 46 0.32 13.38 -25.18
CA ARG A 46 -1.03 14.00 -25.31
C ARG A 46 -1.76 13.58 -26.60
N ASN A 47 -1.01 13.20 -27.63
CA ASN A 47 -1.55 12.65 -28.88
C ASN A 47 -1.72 11.10 -28.84
N ARG A 48 -1.59 10.45 -27.67
CA ARG A 48 -1.64 8.98 -27.53
C ARG A 48 -2.98 8.39 -27.17
N ARG A 49 -4.02 9.20 -26.94
CA ARG A 49 -5.39 8.69 -26.69
C ARG A 49 -5.93 7.80 -27.83
N SER A 50 -5.26 7.77 -28.98
CA SER A 50 -5.60 6.94 -30.14
C SER A 50 -4.46 6.04 -30.63
N ARG A 51 -3.39 5.84 -29.83
CA ARG A 51 -2.33 4.89 -30.23
C ARG A 51 -2.82 3.45 -30.04
N SER A 52 -2.66 2.65 -31.08
CA SER A 52 -2.87 1.20 -31.02
C SER A 52 -1.84 0.57 -30.07
N VAL A 53 -2.27 -0.45 -29.33
CA VAL A 53 -1.38 -1.33 -28.57
C VAL A 53 -0.52 -2.11 -29.56
N THR A 54 0.78 -2.18 -29.29
CA THR A 54 1.75 -2.96 -30.08
C THR A 54 2.21 -4.20 -29.32
N ASP A 55 2.87 -5.14 -29.99
CA ASP A 55 3.36 -6.37 -29.35
C ASP A 55 4.40 -6.07 -28.25
N GLU A 56 5.27 -5.07 -28.45
CA GLU A 56 6.21 -4.62 -27.42
C GLU A 56 5.49 -4.14 -26.15
N ASP A 57 4.38 -3.41 -26.29
CA ASP A 57 3.61 -2.95 -25.12
C ASP A 57 3.04 -4.15 -24.32
N LEU A 58 2.75 -5.28 -24.97
CA LEU A 58 2.30 -6.51 -24.31
C LEU A 58 3.46 -7.23 -23.61
N ASP A 59 4.63 -7.26 -24.23
CA ASP A 59 5.84 -7.84 -23.64
C ASP A 59 6.29 -7.04 -22.41
N GLU A 60 6.28 -5.71 -22.47
CA GLU A 60 6.50 -4.85 -21.32
C GLU A 60 5.48 -5.16 -20.20
N LEU A 61 4.19 -5.34 -20.54
CA LEU A 61 3.13 -5.58 -19.55
C LEU A 61 3.42 -6.88 -18.80
N LYS A 62 3.73 -7.91 -19.57
CA LYS A 62 4.04 -9.23 -19.09
C LYS A 62 5.28 -9.19 -18.19
N ALA A 63 6.34 -8.51 -18.62
CA ALA A 63 7.54 -8.34 -17.81
C ALA A 63 7.24 -7.66 -16.47
N CYS A 64 6.34 -6.67 -16.43
CA CYS A 64 5.91 -6.04 -15.18
C CYS A 64 5.21 -7.05 -14.25
N ILE A 65 4.31 -7.86 -14.78
CA ILE A 65 3.59 -8.89 -13.99
C ILE A 65 4.58 -9.96 -13.50
N GLU A 66 5.48 -10.44 -14.36
CA GLU A 66 6.50 -11.43 -14.00
C GLU A 66 7.46 -10.94 -12.92
N LEU A 67 7.74 -9.64 -12.90
CA LEU A 67 8.53 -8.99 -11.86
C LEU A 67 7.76 -8.80 -10.54
N GLY A 68 6.46 -9.11 -10.52
CA GLY A 68 5.60 -9.06 -9.34
C GLY A 68 4.89 -7.71 -9.14
N PHE A 69 4.83 -6.85 -10.16
CA PHE A 69 3.97 -5.67 -10.10
C PHE A 69 2.49 -6.08 -10.28
N GLY A 70 1.65 -5.64 -9.35
CA GLY A 70 0.22 -5.89 -9.36
C GLY A 70 -0.57 -4.73 -9.96
N PHE A 71 -1.77 -5.05 -10.47
CA PHE A 71 -2.65 -4.13 -11.19
C PHE A 71 -4.12 -4.24 -10.75
N ASP A 72 -4.36 -4.72 -9.53
CA ASP A 72 -5.70 -5.12 -9.03
C ASP A 72 -6.54 -3.95 -8.50
N SER A 73 -6.30 -2.74 -9.01
CA SER A 73 -7.12 -1.59 -8.65
C SER A 73 -8.55 -1.78 -9.15
N PRO A 74 -9.59 -1.50 -8.34
CA PRO A 74 -10.99 -1.61 -8.75
C PRO A 74 -11.38 -0.56 -9.80
N GLU A 75 -10.54 0.46 -10.00
CA GLU A 75 -10.70 1.50 -11.01
C GLU A 75 -9.42 1.62 -11.84
N ILE A 76 -9.58 2.01 -13.11
CA ILE A 76 -8.46 2.22 -14.02
C ILE A 76 -7.62 3.44 -13.59
N ASP A 77 -6.35 3.20 -13.29
CA ASP A 77 -5.41 4.29 -12.99
C ASP A 77 -5.05 5.03 -14.29
N GLN A 78 -5.48 6.29 -14.38
CA GLN A 78 -5.22 7.15 -15.54
C GLN A 78 -3.71 7.40 -15.74
N ARG A 79 -2.91 7.47 -14.67
CA ARG A 79 -1.46 7.70 -14.77
C ARG A 79 -0.76 6.48 -15.35
N LEU A 80 -1.19 5.29 -14.97
CA LEU A 80 -0.70 4.04 -15.55
C LEU A 80 -1.14 3.91 -17.00
N SER A 81 -2.40 4.21 -17.29
CA SER A 81 -2.93 4.19 -18.66
C SER A 81 -2.19 5.15 -19.62
N ASP A 82 -1.81 6.34 -19.14
CA ASP A 82 -1.01 7.31 -19.89
C ASP A 82 0.44 6.85 -20.09
N THR A 83 0.94 6.03 -19.19
CA THR A 83 2.32 5.53 -19.21
C THR A 83 2.44 4.25 -20.02
N PHE A 84 1.39 3.43 -20.00
CA PHE A 84 1.41 2.02 -20.35
C PHE A 84 0.21 1.67 -21.24
N PRO A 85 0.36 1.71 -22.58
CA PRO A 85 -0.77 1.60 -23.51
C PRO A 85 -1.56 0.28 -23.39
N ALA A 86 -0.87 -0.82 -23.10
CA ALA A 86 -1.49 -2.15 -22.91
C ALA A 86 -2.31 -2.26 -21.61
N TYR A 87 -2.14 -1.34 -20.66
CA TYR A 87 -2.79 -1.43 -19.35
C TYR A 87 -4.31 -1.34 -19.45
N GLY A 88 -4.83 -0.49 -20.34
CA GLY A 88 -6.27 -0.38 -20.57
C GLY A 88 -6.89 -1.68 -21.08
N LEU A 89 -6.17 -2.41 -21.94
CA LEU A 89 -6.61 -3.72 -22.45
C LEU A 89 -6.64 -4.76 -21.32
N TYR A 90 -5.55 -4.86 -20.54
CA TYR A 90 -5.48 -5.76 -19.38
C TYR A 90 -6.64 -5.53 -18.41
N TYR A 91 -6.86 -4.27 -18.03
CA TYR A 91 -7.92 -3.91 -17.09
C TYR A 91 -9.30 -4.32 -17.61
N ALA A 92 -9.61 -4.05 -18.87
CA ALA A 92 -10.89 -4.42 -19.48
C ALA A 92 -11.13 -5.93 -19.48
N VAL A 93 -10.11 -6.72 -19.87
CA VAL A 93 -10.19 -8.19 -19.91
C VAL A 93 -10.30 -8.77 -18.50
N ASN A 94 -9.46 -8.31 -17.57
CA ASN A 94 -9.48 -8.78 -16.20
C ASN A 94 -10.80 -8.44 -15.51
N LYS A 95 -11.34 -7.24 -15.71
CA LYS A 95 -12.66 -6.85 -15.19
C LYS A 95 -13.77 -7.75 -15.74
N GLN A 96 -13.79 -8.00 -17.04
CA GLN A 96 -14.78 -8.88 -17.65
C GLN A 96 -14.70 -10.30 -17.08
N TYR A 97 -13.49 -10.83 -16.92
CA TYR A 97 -13.27 -12.15 -16.34
C TYR A 97 -13.82 -12.23 -14.91
N ASN A 98 -13.46 -11.28 -14.05
CA ASN A 98 -13.94 -11.21 -12.68
C ASN A 98 -15.47 -11.03 -12.61
N ASP A 99 -16.04 -10.20 -13.48
CA ASP A 99 -17.50 -10.00 -13.57
C ASP A 99 -18.24 -11.30 -13.94
N VAL A 100 -17.69 -12.11 -14.86
CA VAL A 100 -18.28 -13.41 -15.26
C VAL A 100 -18.15 -14.44 -14.14
N VAL A 101 -16.96 -14.59 -13.56
CA VAL A 101 -16.71 -15.53 -12.47
C VAL A 101 -17.60 -15.22 -11.26
N SER A 102 -17.76 -13.94 -10.92
CA SER A 102 -18.61 -13.52 -9.80
C SER A 102 -20.10 -13.81 -10.04
N LYS A 103 -20.56 -13.76 -11.29
CA LYS A 103 -21.96 -14.08 -11.67
C LYS A 103 -22.22 -15.58 -11.75
N GLN A 104 -21.20 -16.39 -11.99
CA GLN A 104 -21.31 -17.85 -12.01
C GLN A 104 -21.25 -18.48 -10.61
N LEU A 105 -20.82 -17.73 -9.59
CA LEU A 105 -20.84 -18.21 -8.23
C LEU A 105 -22.31 -18.25 -7.72
N PRO A 106 -22.83 -19.42 -7.30
CA PRO A 106 -24.13 -19.47 -6.63
C PRO A 106 -24.12 -18.54 -5.41
N PRO A 107 -25.25 -17.91 -5.04
CA PRO A 107 -25.32 -17.16 -3.79
C PRO A 107 -24.84 -18.08 -2.65
N PRO A 108 -23.97 -17.59 -1.74
CA PRO A 108 -23.57 -18.40 -0.59
C PRO A 108 -24.84 -18.86 0.14
N PRO A 109 -24.91 -20.14 0.57
CA PRO A 109 -26.06 -20.62 1.33
C PRO A 109 -26.26 -19.71 2.55
N PRO A 110 -27.51 -19.43 2.96
CA PRO A 110 -27.76 -18.60 4.13
C PRO A 110 -27.04 -19.22 5.33
N SER A 111 -26.11 -18.44 5.92
CA SER A 111 -25.46 -18.85 7.16
C SER A 111 -26.55 -19.05 8.22
N PRO A 112 -26.55 -20.19 8.94
CA PRO A 112 -27.48 -20.36 10.04
C PRO A 112 -27.20 -19.27 11.07
N SER A 113 -28.22 -18.48 11.39
CA SER A 113 -28.23 -17.57 12.53
C SER A 113 -27.96 -18.37 13.78
N HIS A 114 -26.71 -18.41 14.23
CA HIS A 114 -26.36 -19.00 15.51
C HIS A 114 -26.79 -17.99 16.58
N SER A 115 -27.90 -18.30 17.22
CA SER A 115 -28.46 -17.53 18.31
C SER A 115 -27.44 -17.36 19.43
N GLU A 116 -27.39 -16.12 19.90
CA GLU A 116 -26.86 -15.62 21.16
C GLU A 116 -26.95 -16.63 22.32
N TYR A 117 -25.81 -16.94 22.92
CA TYR A 117 -25.73 -17.19 24.35
C TYR A 117 -24.67 -16.26 24.93
N ASP A 118 -25.14 -15.17 25.51
CA ASP A 118 -24.40 -14.36 26.46
C ASP A 118 -24.46 -15.05 27.83
N ALA A 119 -23.32 -15.31 28.44
CA ALA A 119 -23.16 -15.39 29.89
C ALA A 119 -21.69 -15.65 30.24
N ALA A 120 -21.07 -14.61 30.77
CA ALA A 120 -19.75 -14.53 31.38
C ALA A 120 -19.30 -15.75 32.21
N SER A 121 -18.03 -16.11 32.05
CA SER A 121 -17.08 -16.48 33.14
C SER A 121 -15.67 -16.39 32.56
N GLN A 122 -14.98 -15.26 32.75
CA GLN A 122 -14.00 -15.03 33.81
C GLN A 122 -12.88 -16.09 33.88
N THR A 123 -11.71 -15.65 33.41
CA THR A 123 -10.37 -15.93 33.95
C THR A 123 -9.97 -17.39 34.19
N GLU A 124 -9.18 -17.97 33.29
CA GLU A 124 -8.16 -18.93 33.71
C GLU A 124 -6.89 -18.86 32.83
N SER A 125 -5.91 -18.12 33.36
CA SER A 125 -4.45 -18.31 33.34
C SER A 125 -3.73 -18.89 32.10
N PRO A 126 -2.68 -18.21 31.57
CA PRO A 126 -1.90 -18.72 30.44
C PRO A 126 -0.69 -19.53 30.90
N HIS A 127 -0.83 -20.78 31.35
CA HIS A 127 0.33 -21.65 31.68
C HIS A 127 0.13 -23.12 31.23
N SER A 128 0.78 -23.50 30.12
CA SER A 128 1.26 -24.86 29.71
C SER A 128 1.45 -24.86 28.19
N ILE A 129 2.62 -24.72 27.57
CA ILE A 129 3.85 -25.53 27.61
C ILE A 129 3.55 -27.03 27.38
N PHE A 130 3.60 -27.42 26.09
CA PHE A 130 3.70 -28.77 25.51
C PHE A 130 2.59 -29.80 25.82
N GLY A 131 1.72 -30.02 24.83
CA GLY A 131 0.93 -31.26 24.73
C GLY A 131 1.75 -32.38 24.05
N PRO A 132 1.66 -33.64 24.51
CA PRO A 132 2.39 -34.77 23.93
C PRO A 132 1.82 -35.18 22.57
N VAL A 133 2.69 -35.36 21.58
CA VAL A 133 2.37 -35.93 20.27
C VAL A 133 2.27 -37.45 20.41
N GLU A 134 1.05 -37.98 20.38
CA GLU A 134 0.79 -39.43 20.29
C GLU A 134 1.12 -39.91 18.87
N ILE A 135 2.20 -40.68 18.74
CA ILE A 135 2.61 -41.33 17.49
C ILE A 135 1.85 -42.65 17.38
N ILE A 136 0.82 -42.68 16.52
CA ILE A 136 0.08 -43.92 16.20
C ILE A 136 0.99 -44.82 15.35
N HIS A 137 1.59 -45.84 15.98
CA HIS A 137 2.18 -46.98 15.28
C HIS A 137 1.07 -47.89 14.74
N ARG A 138 0.91 -47.94 13.41
CA ARG A 138 0.15 -49.02 12.75
C ARG A 138 1.03 -50.26 12.64
N ARG A 139 0.52 -51.41 13.09
CA ARG A 139 0.82 -52.72 12.51
C ARG A 139 -0.45 -53.53 12.43
#